data_AF-A0A932LDC7-F1
#
_entry.id   AF-A0A932LDC7-F1
#
_cell.length_a   1.000
_cell.length_b   1.000
_cell.length_c   1.000
_cell.angle_alpha   90.00
_cell.angle_beta   90.00
_cell.angle_gamma   90.00
#
_symmetry.space_group_name_H-M   'P 1'
#
loop_
_entity.id
_entity.type
_entity.pdbx_description
1 polymer ?
#
loop_
_entity_poly.entity_id
_entity_poly.type
_entity_poly.pdbx_seq_one_letter_code
_entity_poly.pdbx_strand_id
1 'polypeptide(L)' 'MQVIAEIGTRGPGVCFWCRVEKPDMVEVRFKDGSLHGKLCTRHFWHALSVRSNGVEEPKTAGLKQ' A
#
# COMPACT_ATOMS: atom_id res chain seq x y z
N MET A 1 15.94 3.44 12.46
CA MET A 1 14.87 2.78 11.68
C MET A 1 13.71 3.76 11.58
N GLN A 2 13.58 4.49 10.46
CA GLN A 2 12.49 5.46 10.29
C GLN A 2 11.19 4.69 10.01
N VAL A 3 10.13 4.98 10.78
CA VAL A 3 8.81 4.38 10.57
C VAL A 3 8.19 4.99 9.31
N ILE A 4 8.10 4.20 8.24
CA ILE A 4 7.67 4.62 6.89
C ILE A 4 6.12 4.61 6.77
N ALA A 5 5.44 3.82 7.61
CA ALA A 5 3.98 3.61 7.54
C ALA A 5 3.35 3.54 8.93
N GLU A 6 2.15 4.11 9.08
CA GLU A 6 1.27 3.92 10.22
C GLU A 6 0.23 2.85 9.88
N ILE A 7 0.09 1.88 10.78
CA ILE A 7 -0.86 0.77 10.66
C ILE A 7 -2.10 1.15 11.48
N GLY A 8 -3.22 1.37 10.80
CA GLY A 8 -4.51 1.69 11.41
C GLY A 8 -5.28 0.45 11.87
N THR A 9 -6.58 0.61 12.07
CA THR A 9 -7.48 -0.45 12.53
C THR A 9 -7.56 -1.61 11.54
N ARG A 10 -7.55 -2.84 12.08
CA ARG A 10 -7.86 -4.05 11.31
C ARG A 10 -9.36 -4.29 11.26
N GLY A 11 -9.86 -4.75 10.12
CA GLY A 11 -11.27 -5.12 9.99
C GLY A 11 -11.66 -5.46 8.56
N PRO A 12 -12.93 -5.81 8.31
CA PRO A 12 -13.38 -6.15 6.98
C PRO A 12 -13.31 -4.95 6.02
N GLY A 13 -13.10 -5.24 4.75
CA GLY A 13 -13.19 -4.24 3.69
C GLY A 13 -12.59 -4.70 2.37
N VAL A 14 -12.69 -3.82 1.38
CA VAL A 14 -12.19 -4.07 0.02
C VAL A 14 -10.72 -3.69 -0.09
N CYS A 15 -9.91 -4.61 -0.61
CA CYS A 15 -8.51 -4.32 -0.88
C CYS A 15 -8.35 -3.32 -2.00
N PHE A 16 -7.58 -2.25 -1.75
CA PHE A 16 -7.28 -1.25 -2.76
C PHE A 16 -6.62 -1.85 -4.01
N TRP A 17 -5.80 -2.89 -3.85
CA TRP A 17 -5.05 -3.52 -4.95
C TRP A 17 -5.83 -4.62 -5.66
N CYS A 18 -6.26 -5.68 -4.95
CA CYS A 18 -6.98 -6.76 -5.61
C CYS A 18 -8.48 -6.51 -5.80
N ARG A 19 -9.04 -5.42 -5.24
CA ARG A 19 -10.48 -5.08 -5.32
C ARG A 19 -11.40 -6.18 -4.77
N VAL A 20 -10.88 -7.05 -3.89
CA VAL A 20 -11.61 -8.14 -3.23
C VAL A 20 -11.89 -7.75 -1.79
N GLU A 21 -13.12 -7.98 -1.33
CA GLU A 21 -13.49 -7.88 0.08
C GLU A 21 -12.90 -9.04 0.89
N LYS A 22 -12.26 -8.71 2.02
CA LYS A 22 -11.73 -9.70 2.95
C LYS A 22 -12.06 -9.31 4.40
N PRO A 23 -12.16 -10.30 5.31
CA PRO A 23 -12.46 -10.04 6.71
C PRO A 23 -11.29 -9.41 7.47
N ASP A 24 -10.05 -9.65 7.03
CA ASP A 24 -8.83 -9.15 7.65
C ASP A 24 -8.09 -8.23 6.69
N MET A 25 -8.28 -6.93 6.89
CA MET A 25 -7.64 -5.86 6.14
C MET A 25 -6.88 -4.95 7.07
N VAL A 26 -5.78 -4.40 6.56
CA VAL A 26 -4.91 -3.46 7.26
C VAL A 26 -5.04 -2.11 6.58
N GLU A 27 -5.48 -1.11 7.33
CA GLU A 27 -5.42 0.27 6.86
C GLU A 27 -3.99 0.80 6.99
N VAL A 28 -3.46 1.35 5.91
CA VAL A 28 -2.08 1.84 5.85
C VAL A 28 -2.08 3.33 5.51
N ARG A 29 -1.30 4.10 6.26
CA ARG A 29 -1.00 5.50 5.97
C ARG A 29 0.51 5.69 5.87
N PHE A 30 1.03 5.97 4.67
CA PHE A 30 2.45 6.33 4.53
C PHE A 30 2.66 7.80 4.87
N LYS A 31 3.81 8.14 5.46
CA LYS A 31 4.12 9.52 5.89
C LYS A 31 4.24 10.51 4.73
N ASP A 32 4.52 10.05 3.52
CA ASP A 32 4.52 10.87 2.31
C ASP A 32 3.11 11.08 1.72
N GLY A 33 2.06 10.59 2.39
CA GLY A 33 0.66 10.79 2.01
C GLY A 33 0.19 9.92 0.84
N SER A 34 1.05 9.05 0.30
CA SER A 34 0.83 8.34 -0.97
C SER A 34 0.04 7.03 -0.86
N LEU A 35 -0.25 6.53 0.34
CA LEU A 35 -1.19 5.42 0.51
C LEU A 35 -2.14 5.73 1.66
N HIS A 36 -3.43 5.80 1.33
CA HIS A 36 -4.54 5.95 2.24
C HIS A 36 -5.60 4.91 1.82
N GLY A 37 -5.45 3.66 2.23
CA GLY A 37 -6.40 2.61 1.88
C GLY A 37 -6.22 1.28 2.62
N LYS A 38 -7.26 0.45 2.58
CA LYS A 38 -7.24 -0.91 3.15
C LYS A 38 -6.51 -1.87 2.22
N LEU A 39 -5.49 -2.54 2.72
CA LEU A 39 -4.77 -3.62 2.04
C LEU A 39 -5.02 -4.95 2.73
N CYS A 40 -5.16 -6.03 1.96
CA CYS A 40 -5.15 -7.35 2.57
C CYS A 40 -3.73 -7.65 3.04
N THR A 41 -3.59 -8.52 4.04
CA THR A 41 -2.31 -8.84 4.68
C THR A 41 -1.20 -9.17 3.67
N ARG A 42 -1.52 -9.89 2.58
CA ARG A 42 -0.58 -10.15 1.49
C ARG A 42 -0.06 -8.87 0.80
N HIS A 43 -0.95 -7.97 0.39
CA HIS A 43 -0.56 -6.72 -0.29
C HIS A 43 0.03 -5.71 0.67
N PHE A 44 -0.35 -5.74 1.95
CA PHE A 44 0.29 -4.95 3.00
C PHE A 44 1.79 -5.26 3.09
N TRP A 45 2.16 -6.53 3.24
CA TRP A 45 3.57 -6.94 3.29
C TRP A 45 4.32 -6.64 1.99
N HIS A 46 3.66 -6.82 0.84
CA HIS A 46 4.26 -6.46 -0.44
C HIS A 46 4.51 -4.95 -0.54
N ALA A 47 3.54 -4.10 -0.17
CA ALA A 47 3.69 -2.64 -0.17
C ALA A 47 4.80 -2.18 0.77
N LEU A 48 4.91 -2.78 1.96
CA LEU A 48 6.02 -2.51 2.89
C LEU A 48 7.36 -2.96 2.32
N SER A 49 7.44 -4.10 1.64
CA SER A 49 8.68 -4.61 1.03
C SER A 49 9.15 -3.71 -0.12
N VAL A 50 8.23 -3.26 -0.97
CA VAL A 50 8.49 -2.32 -2.08
C VAL A 50 8.94 -0.95 -1.54
N ARG A 51 8.29 -0.43 -0.49
CA ARG A 51 8.65 0.87 0.10
C ARG A 51 9.91 0.82 0.96
N SER A 52 10.17 -0.27 1.67
CA SER A 52 11.39 -0.43 2.49
C SER A 52 12.65 -0.59 1.65
N ASN A 53 12.52 -1.02 0.39
CA ASN A 53 13.62 -1.07 -0.57
C ASN A 53 13.81 0.21 -1.39
N GLY A 54 12.99 1.26 -1.20
CA GLY A 54 13.10 2.50 -1.97
C GLY A 54 12.86 2.27 -3.46
N VAL A 55 11.60 2.18 -3.87
CA VAL A 55 11.32 2.21 -5.31
C VAL A 55 11.43 3.64 -5.83
N GLU A 56 12.52 3.83 -6.57
CA GLU A 56 12.73 4.87 -7.58
C GLU A 56 11.46 5.12 -8.40
N GLU A 57 11.37 6.37 -8.85
CA GLU A 57 10.26 7.03 -9.51
C GLU A 57 9.51 6.13 -10.54
N PRO A 58 8.19 6.31 -10.68
CA PRO A 58 7.45 5.62 -11.73
C PRO A 58 8.13 5.94 -13.06
N LYS A 59 8.60 4.90 -13.77
CA LYS A 59 8.85 5.00 -15.20
C LYS A 59 7.56 5.54 -15.81
N THR A 60 7.53 6.84 -16.08
CA THR A 60 6.64 7.45 -17.05
C THR A 60 6.78 6.60 -18.30
N ALA A 61 5.81 5.70 -18.49
CA ALA A 61 5.55 5.12 -19.77
C ALA A 61 5.42 6.31 -20.70
N GLY A 62 6.41 6.48 -21.57
CA GLY A 62 6.37 7.46 -22.63
C GLY A 62 5.11 7.19 -23.44
N LEU A 63 4.06 7.96 -23.17
CA LEU A 63 2.94 8.14 -24.07
C LEU A 63 3.48 8.94 -25.25
N LYS A 64 4.14 8.24 -26.19
CA LYS A 64 4.27 8.73 -27.55
C LYS A 64 3.03 8.26 -28.30
N GLN A 65 2.14 9.21 -28.58
CA GLN A 65 1.18 9.10 -29.68
C GLN A 65 1.93 9.24 -31.01
#